data_AF-A0A9Q0X6H3-F1
#
_entry.id   AF-A0A9Q0X6H3-F1
#
_cell.length_a   1.000
_cell.length_b   1.000
_cell.length_c   1.000
_cell.angle_alpha   90.00
_cell.angle_beta   90.00
_cell.angle_gamma   90.00
#
_symmetry.space_group_name_H-M   'P 1'
#
loop_
_entity.id
_entity.type
_entity.pdbx_description
1 polymer ?
#
loop_
_entity_poly.entity_id
_entity_poly.type
_entity_poly.pdbx_seq_one_letter_code
_entity_poly.pdbx_strand_id
1 'polypeptide(L)'
;MEAESQASHRSTLSKSRHSETELTDTQPTTPLEDFKSYSQLVHKIAQVMGLQVQLPTTSDSCKFFGHLNKSKPPQLKMAFIPSMLDREKEAWAKPSSNPLIPRRSDNLYKTHGDSMDFLTKHPLPNSVIVDANQNRGRSHSNTTPSNKEARKLDLIGRRHYSLASFSLRALNYLCAMEAYTRHILTFPAFMDLLPEVHRLKAQASYSEVLSLIDHQMITYLHLTDAASKQLTTAIHLRRHAWLRTANITEDARNRIEDSPFDGEGLFATSTDASLDNIQKIRKAAKSYTYQGGTSQPASRPTPQTWRRPYTPVHQRTQSRYRPQYHQSPYHRTAQPQRQRQQQQSVR
;
A
#
# COMPACT_ATOMS: atom_id res chain seq x y z
N MET A 1 45.54 -6.59 73.05
CA MET A 1 46.40 -7.58 72.36
C MET A 1 45.64 -7.97 71.10
N GLU A 2 45.68 -7.13 70.07
CA GLU A 2 46.78 -6.97 69.09
C GLU A 2 46.80 -8.06 68.02
N ALA A 3 47.08 -7.60 66.79
CA ALA A 3 47.35 -8.29 65.52
C ALA A 3 46.10 -8.83 64.79
N GLU A 4 45.56 -8.19 63.74
CA GLU A 4 46.16 -7.78 62.44
C GLU A 4 46.99 -8.87 61.73
N SER A 5 46.55 -9.23 60.52
CA SER A 5 47.36 -9.45 59.29
C SER A 5 46.56 -10.34 58.31
N GLN A 6 45.86 -9.77 57.33
CA GLN A 6 46.32 -9.38 55.98
C GLN A 6 46.64 -10.53 55.01
N ALA A 7 46.06 -10.38 53.80
CA ALA A 7 46.59 -10.75 52.48
C ALA A 7 46.62 -12.25 52.10
N SER A 8 46.46 -12.69 50.85
CA SER A 8 46.04 -12.07 49.58
C SER A 8 46.03 -13.20 48.51
N HIS A 9 45.27 -12.98 47.43
CA HIS A 9 45.40 -13.57 46.09
C HIS A 9 45.16 -15.09 45.87
N ARG A 10 44.73 -15.59 44.71
CA ARG A 10 43.98 -15.15 43.51
C ARG A 10 43.97 -16.38 42.58
N SER A 11 42.83 -16.69 41.94
CA SER A 11 42.72 -17.44 40.65
C SER A 11 43.04 -18.95 40.68
N THR A 12 42.21 -19.88 40.20
CA THR A 12 41.68 -19.98 38.84
C THR A 12 40.61 -21.09 38.71
N LEU A 13 39.61 -20.78 37.88
CA LEU A 13 38.84 -21.63 36.94
C LEU A 13 38.15 -22.96 37.36
N SER A 14 36.87 -23.02 36.94
CA SER A 14 36.14 -24.18 36.38
C SER A 14 35.78 -25.32 37.36
N LYS A 15 34.54 -25.80 37.54
CA LYS A 15 33.38 -25.89 36.64
C LYS A 15 32.17 -26.32 37.49
N SER A 16 30.96 -26.09 36.95
CA SER A 16 29.71 -26.81 37.23
C SER A 16 28.95 -26.46 38.52
N ARG A 17 27.98 -25.56 38.40
CA ARG A 17 26.75 -25.61 39.20
C ARG A 17 25.56 -25.34 38.28
N HIS A 18 24.77 -26.38 38.06
CA HIS A 18 23.40 -26.28 37.60
C HIS A 18 22.63 -25.39 38.58
N SER A 19 22.06 -24.29 38.10
CA SER A 19 20.99 -23.57 38.78
C SER A 19 20.03 -23.09 37.71
N GLU A 20 18.75 -23.36 37.92
CA GLU A 20 17.62 -22.93 37.13
C GLU A 20 17.70 -21.43 36.81
N THR A 21 17.34 -21.08 35.58
CA THR A 21 16.98 -19.70 35.25
C THR A 21 15.69 -19.77 34.46
N GLU A 22 14.61 -19.63 35.23
CA GLU A 22 13.36 -18.97 34.87
C GLU A 22 13.51 -18.09 33.62
N LEU A 23 12.96 -18.55 32.51
CA LEU A 23 12.67 -17.72 31.35
C LEU A 23 11.45 -16.86 31.71
N THR A 24 11.69 -15.73 32.37
CA THR A 24 10.73 -14.62 32.37
C THR A 24 10.63 -14.08 30.94
N ASP A 25 9.65 -14.57 30.21
CA ASP A 25 9.15 -13.99 28.98
C ASP A 25 8.46 -12.65 29.34
N THR A 26 9.24 -11.59 29.49
CA THR A 26 8.71 -10.23 29.61
C THR A 26 8.26 -9.76 28.24
N GLN A 27 7.08 -10.22 27.85
CA GLN A 27 6.33 -9.62 26.76
C GLN A 27 6.02 -8.16 27.15
N PRO A 28 6.38 -7.15 26.35
CA PRO A 28 6.07 -5.76 26.68
C PRO A 28 4.56 -5.62 26.74
N THR A 29 4.05 -5.27 27.93
CA THR A 29 2.65 -4.92 28.16
C THR A 29 2.26 -3.81 27.20
N THR A 30 1.44 -4.17 26.21
CA THR A 30 0.72 -3.22 25.36
C THR A 30 -0.04 -2.24 26.27
N PRO A 31 -0.02 -0.93 26.00
CA PRO A 31 -0.79 0.02 26.79
C PRO A 31 -2.26 -0.41 26.82
N LEU A 32 -2.80 -0.62 28.01
CA LEU A 32 -4.16 -1.11 28.22
C LEU A 32 -5.15 -0.09 27.64
N GLU A 33 -5.82 -0.45 26.54
CA GLU A 33 -6.85 0.38 25.93
C GLU A 33 -8.01 0.59 26.93
N ASP A 34 -8.19 1.83 27.41
CA ASP A 34 -9.32 2.18 28.27
C ASP A 34 -10.59 2.34 27.42
N PHE A 35 -11.27 1.22 27.19
CA PHE A 35 -12.50 1.15 26.40
C PHE A 35 -13.63 2.01 26.96
N LYS A 36 -13.66 2.26 28.28
CA LYS A 36 -14.72 3.07 28.90
C LYS A 36 -14.51 4.54 28.58
N SER A 37 -13.30 5.05 28.76
CA SER A 37 -12.91 6.42 28.36
C SER A 37 -13.11 6.65 26.87
N TYR A 38 -12.71 5.68 26.03
CA TYR A 38 -12.93 5.74 24.58
C TYR A 38 -14.42 5.84 24.21
N SER A 39 -15.27 4.97 24.78
CA SER A 39 -16.72 4.99 24.46
C SER A 39 -17.40 6.31 24.82
N GLN A 40 -17.04 6.92 25.95
CA GLN A 40 -17.54 8.22 26.38
C GLN A 40 -17.08 9.34 25.45
N LEU A 41 -15.81 9.29 25.01
CA LEU A 41 -15.27 10.25 24.06
C LEU A 41 -15.99 10.16 22.71
N VAL A 42 -16.19 8.95 22.18
CA VAL A 42 -16.87 8.75 20.88
C VAL A 42 -18.32 9.23 20.94
N HIS A 43 -19.03 9.04 22.06
CA HIS A 43 -20.35 9.63 22.29
C HIS A 43 -20.32 11.17 22.24
N LYS A 44 -19.36 11.77 22.94
CA LYS A 44 -19.21 13.23 22.97
C LYS A 44 -18.91 13.77 21.57
N ILE A 45 -18.01 13.13 20.83
CA ILE A 45 -17.69 13.49 19.43
C ILE A 45 -18.96 13.43 18.59
N ALA A 46 -19.73 12.35 18.67
CA ALA A 46 -20.93 12.22 17.87
C ALA A 46 -22.01 13.27 18.19
N GLN A 47 -22.21 13.59 19.48
CA GLN A 47 -23.13 14.65 19.88
C GLN A 47 -22.71 16.02 19.32
N VAL A 48 -21.43 16.36 19.42
CA VAL A 48 -20.89 17.63 18.90
C VAL A 48 -21.00 17.69 17.38
N MET A 49 -20.76 16.56 16.69
CA MET A 49 -20.77 16.47 15.22
C MET A 49 -22.17 16.18 14.63
N GLY A 50 -23.20 16.02 15.47
CA GLY A 50 -24.55 15.64 15.02
C GLY A 50 -24.63 14.25 14.37
N LEU A 51 -23.71 13.34 14.69
CA LEU A 51 -23.67 11.98 14.14
C LEU A 51 -24.53 11.02 14.95
N GLN A 52 -25.19 10.08 14.28
CA GLN A 52 -25.91 9.01 14.96
C GLN A 52 -24.92 7.97 15.52
N VAL A 53 -25.12 7.61 16.79
CA VAL A 53 -24.40 6.53 17.46
C VAL A 53 -25.40 5.49 17.91
N GLN A 54 -25.23 4.27 17.43
CA GLN A 54 -26.01 3.14 17.95
C GLN A 54 -25.30 2.62 19.20
N LEU A 55 -25.93 2.85 20.35
CA LEU A 55 -25.58 2.17 21.58
C LEU A 55 -25.98 0.69 21.43
N PRO A 56 -25.13 -0.28 21.81
CA PRO A 56 -25.57 -1.67 21.81
C PRO A 56 -26.85 -1.78 22.65
N THR A 57 -27.93 -2.25 22.04
CA THR A 57 -29.06 -2.77 22.82
C THR A 57 -28.46 -3.87 23.68
N THR A 58 -28.51 -3.73 25.01
CA THR A 58 -28.08 -4.78 25.92
C THR A 58 -28.86 -6.03 25.53
N SER A 59 -28.18 -6.98 24.88
CA SER A 59 -28.68 -8.34 24.75
C SER A 59 -29.06 -8.76 26.16
N ASP A 60 -30.32 -9.20 26.34
CA ASP A 60 -30.81 -9.78 27.59
C ASP A 60 -29.82 -10.85 28.04
N SER A 61 -28.89 -10.44 28.92
CA SER A 61 -27.86 -11.34 29.39
C SER A 61 -28.58 -12.32 30.30
N CYS A 62 -28.59 -13.59 29.90
CA CYS A 62 -29.04 -14.70 30.71
C CYS A 62 -28.52 -14.53 32.15
N LYS A 63 -29.44 -14.40 33.13
CA LYS A 63 -29.14 -14.11 34.55
C LYS A 63 -28.15 -15.11 35.18
N PHE A 64 -27.92 -16.25 34.53
CA PHE A 64 -27.08 -17.34 35.00
C PHE A 64 -25.60 -17.23 34.61
N PHE A 65 -25.23 -16.42 33.60
CA PHE A 65 -23.84 -16.34 33.09
C PHE A 65 -23.21 -14.94 33.18
N GLY A 66 -23.81 -14.02 33.95
CA GLY A 66 -23.36 -12.62 34.07
C GLY A 66 -21.93 -12.45 34.57
N HIS A 67 -21.36 -13.44 35.26
CA HIS A 67 -19.98 -13.44 35.77
C HIS A 67 -18.94 -13.96 34.75
N LEU A 68 -19.39 -14.64 33.68
CA LEU A 68 -18.51 -15.12 32.59
C LEU A 68 -18.38 -14.10 31.45
N ASN A 69 -19.33 -13.16 31.31
CA ASN A 69 -19.21 -12.01 30.41
C ASN A 69 -18.35 -10.90 31.03
N LYS A 70 -17.08 -11.20 31.32
CA LYS A 70 -16.10 -10.16 31.62
C LYS A 70 -15.83 -9.36 30.34
N SER A 71 -16.49 -8.21 30.24
CA SER A 71 -16.11 -7.06 29.41
C SER A 71 -15.82 -7.37 27.94
N LYS A 72 -16.86 -7.70 27.17
CA LYS A 72 -16.80 -7.36 25.75
C LYS A 72 -16.93 -5.83 25.67
N PRO A 73 -15.97 -5.11 25.06
CA PRO A 73 -16.05 -3.66 24.98
C PRO A 73 -17.37 -3.27 24.29
N PRO A 74 -18.02 -2.18 24.72
CA PRO A 74 -19.25 -1.71 24.08
C PRO A 74 -18.97 -1.53 22.60
N GLN A 75 -19.66 -2.31 21.76
CA GLN A 75 -19.53 -2.25 20.30
C GLN A 75 -20.27 -1.01 19.79
N LEU A 76 -19.69 0.16 20.06
CA LEU A 76 -20.25 1.42 19.61
C LEU A 76 -20.13 1.50 18.09
N LYS A 77 -21.26 1.73 17.40
CA LYS A 77 -21.28 1.96 15.95
C LYS A 77 -21.54 3.43 15.70
N MET A 78 -20.52 4.14 15.24
CA MET A 78 -20.64 5.51 14.75
C MET A 78 -20.98 5.50 13.26
N ALA A 79 -21.91 6.34 12.83
CA ALA A 79 -22.20 6.52 11.42
C ALA A 79 -20.96 7.06 10.66
N PHE A 80 -20.74 6.54 9.45
CA PHE A 80 -19.69 7.06 8.58
C PHE A 80 -20.04 8.48 8.12
N ILE A 81 -19.04 9.36 8.04
CA ILE A 81 -19.25 10.76 7.64
C ILE A 81 -19.69 10.79 6.16
N PRO A 82 -20.88 11.30 5.83
CA PRO A 82 -21.44 11.19 4.47
C PRO A 82 -20.53 11.75 3.37
N SER A 83 -19.92 12.91 3.61
CA SER A 83 -19.02 13.57 2.66
C SER A 83 -17.73 12.78 2.39
N MET A 84 -17.28 11.95 3.34
CA MET A 84 -16.17 11.03 3.12
C MET A 84 -16.64 9.85 2.27
N LEU A 85 -17.84 9.32 2.51
CA LEU A 85 -18.38 8.18 1.76
C LEU A 85 -18.59 8.54 0.29
N ASP A 86 -19.05 9.75 -0.01
CA ASP A 86 -19.25 10.21 -1.38
C ASP A 86 -17.93 10.26 -2.16
N ARG A 87 -16.84 10.66 -1.51
CA ARG A 87 -15.48 10.59 -2.08
C ARG A 87 -15.02 9.15 -2.30
N GLU A 88 -15.39 8.24 -1.41
CA GLU A 88 -15.08 6.81 -1.62
C GLU A 88 -15.83 6.24 -2.84
N LYS A 89 -17.12 6.56 -2.96
CA LYS A 89 -17.96 6.15 -4.10
C LYS A 89 -17.44 6.67 -5.43
N GLU A 90 -16.84 7.86 -5.47
CA GLU A 90 -16.18 8.38 -6.68
C GLU A 90 -15.08 7.44 -7.16
N ALA A 91 -14.27 6.91 -6.23
CA ALA A 91 -13.22 5.95 -6.55
C ALA A 91 -13.77 4.60 -7.05
N TRP A 92 -14.95 4.20 -6.56
CA TRP A 92 -15.62 2.95 -6.90
C TRP A 92 -16.29 2.96 -8.27
N ALA A 93 -16.49 4.13 -8.88
CA ALA A 93 -17.13 4.24 -10.19
C ALA A 93 -16.32 3.54 -11.31
N LYS A 94 -14.98 3.57 -11.21
CA LYS A 94 -14.06 2.92 -12.17
C LYS A 94 -12.84 2.31 -11.48
N PRO A 95 -12.99 1.09 -10.93
CA PRO A 95 -11.97 0.54 -10.05
C PRO A 95 -10.60 0.30 -10.68
N SER A 96 -10.56 -0.06 -11.97
CA SER A 96 -9.30 -0.34 -12.65
C SER A 96 -8.64 0.95 -13.17
N SER A 97 -9.45 1.93 -13.59
CA SER A 97 -9.01 3.15 -14.27
C SER A 97 -8.73 4.34 -13.36
N ASN A 98 -9.02 4.24 -12.05
CA ASN A 98 -8.81 5.35 -11.12
C ASN A 98 -7.32 5.79 -11.13
N PRO A 99 -6.98 7.09 -11.16
CA PRO A 99 -5.60 7.51 -11.04
C PRO A 99 -5.00 7.19 -9.66
N LEU A 100 -3.67 7.14 -9.61
CA LEU A 100 -2.93 7.14 -8.34
C LEU A 100 -3.16 8.46 -7.58
N ILE A 101 -2.58 8.55 -6.38
CA ILE A 101 -2.62 9.77 -5.57
C ILE A 101 -1.97 10.93 -6.36
N PRO A 102 -2.58 12.13 -6.36
CA PRO A 102 -2.02 13.27 -7.06
C PRO A 102 -0.58 13.56 -6.63
N ARG A 103 0.31 13.90 -7.59
CA ARG A 103 1.72 14.23 -7.28
C ARG A 103 1.85 15.36 -6.26
N ARG A 104 0.89 16.28 -6.22
CA ARG A 104 0.88 17.39 -5.26
C ARG A 104 0.79 16.88 -3.81
N SER A 105 -0.13 15.97 -3.52
CA SER A 105 -0.26 15.40 -2.17
C SER A 105 0.89 14.46 -1.85
N ASP A 106 1.38 13.70 -2.83
CA ASP A 106 2.56 12.84 -2.66
C ASP A 106 3.81 13.61 -2.22
N ASN A 107 4.01 14.80 -2.80
CA ASN A 107 5.13 15.69 -2.49
C ASN A 107 5.07 16.35 -1.10
N LEU A 108 3.91 16.35 -0.42
CA LEU A 108 3.78 16.93 0.92
C LEU A 108 4.46 16.06 1.98
N TYR A 109 4.46 14.74 1.78
CA TYR A 109 4.88 13.78 2.79
C TYR A 109 6.23 13.16 2.42
N LYS A 110 7.29 13.96 2.37
CA LYS A 110 8.63 13.48 2.01
C LYS A 110 9.35 12.92 3.23
N THR A 111 9.82 11.69 3.13
CA THR A 111 10.70 11.09 4.15
C THR A 111 12.16 11.26 3.74
N HIS A 112 13.02 11.55 4.72
CA HIS A 112 14.47 11.61 4.55
C HIS A 112 15.11 10.37 5.18
N GLY A 113 16.23 9.91 4.61
CA GLY A 113 17.06 8.83 5.15
C GLY A 113 17.19 7.65 4.19
N ASP A 114 18.42 7.20 3.97
CA ASP A 114 18.76 6.14 3.01
C ASP A 114 18.04 4.81 3.31
N SER A 115 17.68 4.56 4.58
CA SER A 115 16.93 3.38 5.01
C SER A 115 15.45 3.41 4.62
N MET A 116 14.91 4.56 4.20
CA MET A 116 13.48 4.77 3.91
C MET A 116 13.20 4.95 2.41
N ASP A 117 14.21 4.73 1.57
CA ASP A 117 14.09 4.84 0.11
C ASP A 117 12.97 3.94 -0.45
N PHE A 118 12.70 2.81 0.19
CA PHE A 118 11.61 1.90 -0.18
C PHE A 118 10.22 2.55 -0.08
N LEU A 119 10.02 3.57 0.76
CA LEU A 119 8.74 4.28 0.86
C LEU A 119 8.51 5.28 -0.30
N THR A 120 9.57 5.60 -1.04
CA THR A 120 9.52 6.54 -2.16
C THR A 120 9.68 5.85 -3.52
N LYS A 121 10.46 4.77 -3.56
CA LYS A 121 10.75 4.00 -4.77
C LYS A 121 10.20 2.59 -4.64
N HIS A 122 9.71 2.03 -5.74
CA HIS A 122 9.35 0.62 -5.78
C HIS A 122 10.60 -0.25 -5.59
N PRO A 123 10.52 -1.29 -4.75
CA PRO A 123 11.61 -2.25 -4.64
C PRO A 123 11.85 -2.90 -6.00
N LEU A 124 13.11 -2.91 -6.42
CA LEU A 124 13.49 -3.57 -7.66
C LEU A 124 13.45 -5.09 -7.44
N PRO A 125 12.94 -5.87 -8.42
CA PRO A 125 13.04 -7.31 -8.36
C PRO A 125 14.52 -7.71 -8.26
N ASN A 126 14.91 -8.30 -7.13
CA ASN A 126 16.27 -8.74 -6.85
C ASN A 126 16.24 -10.25 -6.57
N SER A 127 16.87 -11.08 -7.41
CA SER A 127 17.17 -12.51 -7.15
C SER A 127 17.45 -13.24 -8.46
N VAL A 128 18.13 -14.39 -8.38
CA VAL A 128 18.23 -15.40 -9.44
C VAL A 128 16.85 -15.81 -10.00
N ILE A 129 15.78 -15.71 -9.21
CA ILE A 129 14.40 -15.97 -9.68
C ILE A 129 13.99 -15.00 -10.79
N VAL A 130 14.46 -13.75 -10.72
CA VAL A 130 14.22 -12.73 -11.74
C VAL A 130 14.99 -13.08 -13.00
N ASP A 131 16.27 -13.46 -12.86
CA ASP A 131 17.13 -13.86 -13.99
C ASP A 131 16.60 -15.11 -14.70
N ALA A 132 16.16 -16.11 -13.93
CA ALA A 132 15.54 -17.32 -14.47
C ALA A 132 14.28 -17.03 -15.30
N ASN A 133 13.50 -16.02 -14.91
CA ASN A 133 12.34 -15.57 -15.68
C ASN A 133 12.70 -14.76 -16.95
N GLN A 134 13.90 -14.17 -17.01
CA GLN A 134 14.38 -13.35 -18.12
C GLN A 134 15.17 -14.13 -19.18
N ASN A 135 15.73 -15.29 -18.83
CA ASN A 135 16.62 -16.10 -19.68
C ASN A 135 16.01 -16.66 -20.99
N ARG A 136 14.78 -16.28 -21.38
CA ARG A 136 14.13 -16.70 -22.63
C ARG A 136 14.32 -15.73 -23.82
N GLY A 137 15.42 -14.96 -23.83
CA GLY A 137 15.90 -14.32 -25.07
C GLY A 137 15.32 -12.94 -25.40
N ARG A 138 14.89 -12.15 -24.41
CA ARG A 138 14.56 -10.72 -24.63
C ARG A 138 15.40 -9.83 -23.72
N SER A 139 15.91 -8.76 -24.33
CA SER A 139 16.64 -7.62 -23.77
C SER A 139 16.46 -7.44 -22.25
N HIS A 140 17.59 -7.41 -21.53
CA HIS A 140 17.70 -7.11 -20.09
C HIS A 140 17.18 -5.71 -19.67
N SER A 141 16.56 -4.96 -20.58
CA SER A 141 16.18 -3.57 -20.32
C SER A 141 14.94 -3.40 -19.44
N ASN A 142 14.11 -4.44 -19.25
CA ASN A 142 12.90 -4.34 -18.42
C ASN A 142 12.70 -5.59 -17.54
N THR A 143 12.94 -5.45 -16.23
CA THR A 143 12.62 -6.44 -15.17
C THR A 143 11.11 -6.51 -14.93
N THR A 144 10.36 -6.87 -15.95
CA THR A 144 8.91 -7.11 -15.86
C THR A 144 8.62 -8.58 -16.13
N PRO A 145 7.59 -9.16 -15.50
CA PRO A 145 7.21 -10.54 -15.78
C PRO A 145 6.96 -10.77 -17.28
N SER A 146 7.34 -11.93 -17.81
CA SER A 146 7.16 -12.25 -19.24
C SER A 146 5.69 -12.53 -19.60
N ASN A 147 4.96 -13.17 -18.68
CA ASN A 147 3.55 -13.49 -18.83
C ASN A 147 2.67 -12.22 -18.74
N LYS A 148 1.71 -12.07 -19.65
CA LYS A 148 0.72 -10.97 -19.65
C LYS A 148 -0.02 -10.89 -18.31
N GLU A 149 -0.46 -12.02 -17.76
CA GLU A 149 -1.19 -12.06 -16.49
C GLU A 149 -0.30 -11.66 -15.32
N ALA A 150 0.95 -12.13 -15.31
CA ALA A 150 1.90 -11.75 -14.27
C ALA A 150 2.23 -10.25 -14.33
N ARG A 151 2.29 -9.64 -15.53
CA ARG A 151 2.44 -8.18 -15.67
C ARG A 151 1.26 -7.41 -15.11
N LYS A 152 0.03 -7.90 -15.35
CA LYS A 152 -1.18 -7.27 -14.81
C LYS A 152 -1.21 -7.34 -13.29
N LEU A 153 -0.88 -8.49 -12.71
CA LEU A 153 -0.76 -8.66 -11.26
C LEU A 153 0.36 -7.80 -10.66
N ASP A 154 1.52 -7.73 -11.30
CA ASP A 154 2.63 -6.85 -10.88
C ASP A 154 2.21 -5.37 -10.91
N LEU A 155 1.46 -4.93 -11.93
CA LEU A 155 0.92 -3.57 -11.99
C LEU A 155 -0.04 -3.27 -10.83
N ILE A 156 -0.95 -4.20 -10.53
CA ILE A 156 -1.87 -4.08 -9.38
C ILE A 156 -1.08 -4.03 -8.06
N GLY A 157 -0.07 -4.90 -7.91
CA GLY A 157 0.81 -4.95 -6.74
C GLY A 157 1.60 -3.66 -6.54
N ARG A 158 2.22 -3.13 -7.60
CA ARG A 158 2.91 -1.83 -7.56
C ARG A 158 1.95 -0.72 -7.17
N ARG A 159 0.76 -0.67 -7.76
CA ARG A 159 -0.24 0.34 -7.39
C ARG A 159 -0.60 0.26 -5.90
N HIS A 160 -0.86 -0.93 -5.39
CA HIS A 160 -1.13 -1.13 -3.95
C HIS A 160 0.05 -0.68 -3.09
N TYR A 161 1.28 -1.03 -3.49
CA TYR A 161 2.50 -0.61 -2.83
C TYR A 161 2.63 0.91 -2.77
N SER A 162 2.43 1.63 -3.87
CA SER A 162 2.51 3.10 -3.88
C SER A 162 1.51 3.73 -2.90
N LEU A 163 0.28 3.20 -2.86
CA LEU A 163 -0.75 3.69 -1.96
C LEU A 163 -0.40 3.40 -0.50
N ALA A 164 0.08 2.20 -0.19
CA ALA A 164 0.49 1.82 1.16
C ALA A 164 1.69 2.65 1.65
N SER A 165 2.72 2.79 0.82
CA SER A 165 3.89 3.62 1.13
C SER A 165 3.51 5.10 1.32
N PHE A 166 2.59 5.63 0.51
CA PHE A 166 2.04 6.96 0.73
C PHE A 166 1.33 7.07 2.09
N SER A 167 0.44 6.13 2.42
CA SER A 167 -0.29 6.16 3.69
C SER A 167 0.64 6.11 4.89
N LEU A 168 1.71 5.29 4.83
CA LEU A 168 2.73 5.26 5.88
C LEU A 168 3.45 6.59 6.05
N ARG A 169 3.83 7.25 4.95
CA ARG A 169 4.45 8.58 5.00
C ARG A 169 3.49 9.63 5.57
N ALA A 170 2.23 9.65 5.12
CA ALA A 170 1.22 10.56 5.65
C ALA A 170 0.95 10.33 7.15
N LEU A 171 0.88 9.07 7.59
CA LEU A 171 0.73 8.71 9.01
C LEU A 171 1.93 9.15 9.86
N ASN A 172 3.15 9.07 9.35
CA ASN A 172 4.33 9.58 10.06
C ASN A 172 4.21 11.08 10.36
N TYR A 173 3.78 11.87 9.37
CA TYR A 173 3.52 13.30 9.56
C TYR A 173 2.36 13.53 10.53
N LEU A 174 1.28 12.76 10.41
CA LEU A 174 0.13 12.86 11.31
C LEU A 174 0.54 12.60 12.77
N CYS A 175 1.30 11.54 13.02
CA CYS A 175 1.82 11.20 14.34
C CYS A 175 2.71 12.32 14.92
N ALA A 176 3.57 12.92 14.09
CA ALA A 176 4.41 14.04 14.53
C ALA A 176 3.58 15.28 14.87
N MET A 177 2.57 15.60 14.05
CA MET A 177 1.65 16.71 14.32
C MET A 177 0.85 16.47 15.60
N GLU A 178 0.32 15.27 15.82
CA GLU A 178 -0.45 14.94 17.03
C GLU A 178 0.40 14.96 18.29
N ALA A 179 1.63 14.44 18.23
CA ALA A 179 2.58 14.55 19.34
C ALA A 179 2.88 16.01 19.70
N TYR A 180 3.05 16.87 18.69
CA TYR A 180 3.28 18.30 18.87
C TYR A 180 2.03 19.03 19.40
N THR A 181 0.84 18.73 18.87
CA THR A 181 -0.43 19.24 19.40
C THR A 181 -0.59 18.88 20.86
N ARG A 182 -0.31 17.62 21.24
CA ARG A 182 -0.34 17.18 22.64
C ARG A 182 0.67 17.95 23.49
N HIS A 183 1.88 18.20 22.98
CA HIS A 183 2.89 18.98 23.69
C HIS A 183 2.39 20.39 24.01
N ILE A 184 1.81 21.11 23.04
CA ILE A 184 1.24 22.45 23.24
C ILE A 184 0.03 22.39 24.20
N LEU A 185 -0.84 21.40 24.06
CA LEU A 185 -2.05 21.23 24.87
C LEU A 185 -1.79 20.61 26.26
N THR A 186 -0.54 20.31 26.64
CA THR A 186 -0.21 19.89 28.02
C THR A 186 -0.06 21.11 28.96
N PHE A 187 -0.01 22.33 28.40
CA PHE A 187 0.10 23.58 29.15
C PHE A 187 -1.19 24.18 29.81
N PRO A 188 -2.43 23.68 29.64
CA PRO A 188 -3.61 24.40 30.11
C PRO A 188 -4.06 23.90 31.49
N ALA A 189 -3.53 24.53 32.54
CA ALA A 189 -4.26 24.70 33.78
C ALA A 189 -4.33 26.18 34.24
N PHE A 190 -3.59 27.09 33.58
CA PHE A 190 -3.40 28.46 34.09
C PHE A 190 -3.66 29.57 33.07
N MET A 191 -4.30 29.28 31.92
CA MET A 191 -4.54 30.27 30.86
C MET A 191 -5.25 31.54 31.36
N ASP A 192 -6.23 31.37 32.25
CA ASP A 192 -6.99 32.48 32.85
C ASP A 192 -6.26 33.16 34.03
N LEU A 193 -5.21 32.53 34.54
CA LEU A 193 -4.38 33.02 35.66
C LEU A 193 -3.09 33.68 35.18
N LEU A 194 -2.83 33.68 33.87
CA LEU A 194 -1.62 34.23 33.26
C LEU A 194 -1.72 35.77 33.15
N PRO A 195 -0.68 36.51 33.56
CA PRO A 195 -0.62 37.96 33.35
C PRO A 195 -0.80 38.33 31.86
N GLU A 196 -1.29 39.55 31.59
CA GLU A 196 -1.57 40.10 30.25
C GLU A 196 -0.50 39.75 29.19
N VAL A 197 0.78 39.90 29.55
CA VAL A 197 1.95 39.63 28.70
C VAL A 197 2.05 38.16 28.28
N HIS A 198 1.62 37.24 29.14
CA HIS A 198 1.62 35.80 28.88
C HIS A 198 0.37 35.34 28.13
N ARG A 199 -0.77 36.05 28.25
CA ARG A 199 -1.98 35.75 27.47
C ARG A 199 -1.73 35.85 25.97
N LEU A 200 -0.96 36.85 25.51
CA LEU A 200 -0.62 37.00 24.09
C LEU A 200 0.18 35.82 23.56
N LYS A 201 1.16 35.32 24.33
CA LYS A 201 1.93 34.12 23.98
C LYS A 201 1.04 32.88 23.91
N ALA A 202 0.12 32.76 24.86
CA ALA A 202 -0.78 31.62 24.94
C ALA A 202 -1.85 31.63 23.83
N GLN A 203 -2.33 32.81 23.45
CA GLN A 203 -3.21 33.01 22.28
C GLN A 203 -2.49 32.63 20.98
N ALA A 204 -1.21 33.00 20.84
CA ALA A 204 -0.40 32.57 19.69
C ALA A 204 -0.27 31.04 19.63
N SER A 205 0.05 30.38 20.76
CA SER A 205 0.09 28.91 20.83
C SER A 205 -1.25 28.26 20.50
N TYR A 206 -2.36 28.85 20.92
CA TYR A 206 -3.70 28.35 20.56
C TYR A 206 -3.98 28.48 19.07
N SER A 207 -3.64 29.63 18.45
CA SER A 207 -3.77 29.80 17.00
C SER A 207 -2.90 28.81 16.20
N GLU A 208 -1.73 28.46 16.72
CA GLU A 208 -0.85 27.43 16.14
C GLU A 208 -1.49 26.04 16.21
N VAL A 209 -2.12 25.68 17.35
CA VAL A 209 -2.87 24.43 17.49
C VAL A 209 -4.02 24.35 16.50
N LEU A 210 -4.77 25.44 16.30
CA LEU A 210 -5.84 25.45 15.29
C LEU A 210 -5.30 25.22 13.88
N SER A 211 -4.19 25.87 13.52
CA SER A 211 -3.53 25.63 12.24
C SER A 211 -3.03 24.19 12.08
N LEU A 212 -2.55 23.56 13.16
CA LEU A 212 -2.15 22.15 13.14
C LEU A 212 -3.36 21.23 12.93
N ILE A 213 -4.49 21.51 13.57
CA ILE A 213 -5.72 20.74 13.40
C ILE A 213 -6.18 20.81 11.95
N ASP A 214 -6.13 21.99 11.30
CA ASP A 214 -6.46 22.12 9.88
C ASP A 214 -5.55 21.25 8.99
N HIS A 215 -4.25 21.22 9.27
CA HIS A 215 -3.30 20.36 8.55
C HIS A 215 -3.50 18.86 8.83
N GLN A 216 -3.89 18.49 10.06
CA GLN A 216 -4.28 17.12 10.40
C GLN A 216 -5.52 16.71 9.60
N MET A 217 -6.55 17.55 9.54
CA MET A 217 -7.77 17.30 8.76
C MET A 217 -7.47 17.10 7.26
N ILE A 218 -6.60 17.93 6.67
CA ILE A 218 -6.15 17.73 5.28
C ILE A 218 -5.42 16.39 5.12
N THR A 219 -4.61 15.99 6.10
CA THR A 219 -3.89 14.71 6.07
C THR A 219 -4.84 13.52 6.20
N TYR A 220 -5.87 13.62 7.04
CA TYR A 220 -6.95 12.63 7.12
C TYR A 220 -7.70 12.49 5.79
N LEU A 221 -7.97 13.58 5.08
CA LEU A 221 -8.58 13.53 3.75
C LEU A 221 -7.69 12.79 2.73
N HIS A 222 -6.38 13.06 2.75
CA HIS A 222 -5.44 12.34 1.88
C HIS A 222 -5.35 10.84 2.22
N LEU A 223 -5.36 10.48 3.50
CA LEU A 223 -5.37 9.08 3.95
C LEU A 223 -6.67 8.37 3.55
N THR A 224 -7.79 9.07 3.59
CA THR A 224 -9.09 8.54 3.15
C THR A 224 -9.10 8.26 1.64
N ASP A 225 -8.58 9.19 0.83
CA ASP A 225 -8.42 8.97 -0.63
C ASP A 225 -7.50 7.77 -0.91
N ALA A 226 -6.38 7.67 -0.18
CA ALA A 226 -5.46 6.55 -0.30
C ALA A 226 -6.12 5.20 0.07
N ALA A 227 -6.84 5.15 1.20
CA ALA A 227 -7.57 3.97 1.67
C ALA A 227 -8.66 3.54 0.68
N SER A 228 -9.43 4.50 0.17
CA SER A 228 -10.44 4.26 -0.87
C SER A 228 -9.83 3.62 -2.12
N LYS A 229 -8.71 4.17 -2.60
CA LYS A 229 -7.97 3.62 -3.75
C LYS A 229 -7.35 2.26 -3.46
N GLN A 230 -6.93 1.98 -2.23
CA GLN A 230 -6.44 0.65 -1.82
C GLN A 230 -7.57 -0.38 -1.87
N LEU A 231 -8.74 -0.04 -1.31
CA LEU A 231 -9.94 -0.88 -1.35
C LEU A 231 -10.34 -1.17 -2.80
N THR A 232 -10.36 -0.13 -3.62
CA THR A 232 -10.63 -0.22 -5.07
C THR A 232 -9.64 -1.15 -5.78
N THR A 233 -8.34 -1.04 -5.47
CA THR A 233 -7.29 -1.92 -6.01
C THR A 233 -7.51 -3.38 -5.57
N ALA A 234 -7.94 -3.61 -4.32
CA ALA A 234 -8.27 -4.93 -3.82
C ALA A 234 -9.51 -5.52 -4.50
N ILE A 235 -10.56 -4.73 -4.73
CA ILE A 235 -11.76 -5.12 -5.48
C ILE A 235 -11.36 -5.53 -6.90
N HIS A 236 -10.57 -4.71 -7.59
CA HIS A 236 -10.07 -5.03 -8.93
C HIS A 236 -9.27 -6.34 -8.93
N LEU A 237 -8.35 -6.55 -7.98
CA LEU A 237 -7.60 -7.79 -7.86
C LEU A 237 -8.51 -9.02 -7.67
N ARG A 238 -9.52 -8.90 -6.80
CA ARG A 238 -10.49 -9.97 -6.55
C ARG A 238 -11.32 -10.28 -7.78
N ARG A 239 -11.85 -9.26 -8.47
CA ARG A 239 -12.59 -9.44 -9.74
C ARG A 239 -11.73 -10.14 -10.78
N HIS A 240 -10.48 -9.69 -10.93
CA HIS A 240 -9.53 -10.26 -11.86
C HIS A 240 -9.29 -11.75 -11.57
N ALA A 241 -9.11 -12.14 -10.30
CA ALA A 241 -8.92 -13.53 -9.90
C ALA A 241 -10.11 -14.44 -10.27
N TRP A 242 -11.35 -13.98 -10.05
CA TRP A 242 -12.55 -14.73 -10.43
C TRP A 242 -12.70 -14.82 -11.96
N LEU A 243 -12.57 -13.69 -12.67
CA LEU A 243 -12.78 -13.62 -14.12
C LEU A 243 -11.66 -14.30 -14.93
N ARG A 244 -10.48 -14.50 -14.34
CA ARG A 244 -9.41 -15.30 -14.93
C ARG A 244 -9.87 -16.74 -15.20
N THR A 245 -10.63 -17.31 -14.27
CA THR A 245 -11.10 -18.71 -14.37
C THR A 245 -12.41 -18.83 -15.18
N ALA A 246 -13.11 -17.71 -15.38
CA ALA A 246 -14.31 -17.68 -16.19
C ALA A 246 -13.98 -17.81 -17.68
N ASN A 247 -14.77 -18.62 -18.40
CA ASN A 247 -14.66 -18.82 -19.85
C ASN A 247 -15.31 -17.65 -20.63
N ILE A 248 -14.79 -16.44 -20.43
CA ILE A 248 -15.28 -15.21 -21.07
C ILE A 248 -14.18 -14.58 -21.93
N THR A 249 -14.57 -13.71 -22.87
CA THR A 249 -13.62 -12.99 -23.70
C THR A 249 -12.85 -11.96 -22.89
N GLU A 250 -11.63 -11.64 -23.31
CA GLU A 250 -10.80 -10.62 -22.67
C GLU A 250 -11.47 -9.24 -22.63
N ASP A 251 -12.20 -8.87 -23.68
CA ASP A 251 -12.96 -7.61 -23.70
C ASP A 251 -14.08 -7.59 -22.65
N ALA A 252 -14.84 -8.69 -22.52
CA ALA A 252 -15.86 -8.82 -21.49
C ALA A 252 -15.24 -8.76 -20.09
N ARG A 253 -14.12 -9.46 -19.89
CA ARG A 253 -13.37 -9.42 -18.63
C ARG A 253 -12.98 -8.00 -18.26
N ASN A 254 -12.33 -7.26 -19.15
CA ASN A 254 -11.89 -5.88 -18.86
C ASN A 254 -13.07 -4.95 -18.55
N ARG A 255 -14.19 -5.09 -19.25
CA ARG A 255 -15.42 -4.30 -18.98
C ARG A 255 -16.01 -4.60 -17.60
N ILE A 256 -16.03 -5.87 -17.19
CA ILE A 256 -16.57 -6.29 -15.90
C ILE A 256 -15.62 -5.92 -14.75
N GLU A 257 -14.32 -6.02 -14.97
CA GLU A 257 -13.33 -5.59 -13.99
C GLU A 257 -13.48 -4.10 -13.65
N ASP A 258 -13.70 -3.24 -14.65
CA ASP A 258 -13.87 -1.79 -14.48
C ASP A 258 -15.32 -1.34 -14.20
N SER A 259 -16.26 -2.27 -13.99
CA SER A 259 -17.63 -1.90 -13.65
C SER A 259 -17.68 -1.14 -12.32
N PRO A 260 -18.71 -0.33 -12.05
CA PRO A 260 -18.87 0.28 -10.73
C PRO A 260 -18.91 -0.78 -9.60
N PHE A 261 -18.57 -0.39 -8.38
CA PHE A 261 -18.78 -1.18 -7.17
C PHE A 261 -19.89 -0.54 -6.34
N ASP A 262 -20.96 -1.31 -6.08
CA ASP A 262 -22.19 -0.87 -5.40
C ASP A 262 -22.25 -1.27 -3.92
N GLY A 263 -21.27 -2.04 -3.43
CA GLY A 263 -21.21 -2.49 -2.04
C GLY A 263 -22.01 -3.75 -1.72
N GLU A 264 -22.87 -4.22 -2.63
CA GLU A 264 -23.72 -5.39 -2.43
C GLU A 264 -22.97 -6.70 -2.71
N GLY A 265 -22.02 -6.67 -3.65
CA GLY A 265 -21.25 -7.84 -4.05
C GLY A 265 -19.96 -7.48 -4.76
N LEU A 266 -19.15 -8.50 -5.06
CA LEU A 266 -17.90 -8.27 -5.79
C LEU A 266 -18.16 -7.71 -7.20
N PHE A 267 -19.25 -8.13 -7.84
CA PHE A 267 -19.71 -7.64 -9.13
C PHE A 267 -20.98 -6.83 -8.93
N ALA A 268 -21.15 -5.76 -9.72
CA ALA A 268 -22.36 -4.95 -9.67
C ALA A 268 -23.57 -5.78 -10.13
N THR A 269 -24.76 -5.44 -9.64
CA THR A 269 -26.03 -6.03 -10.09
C THR A 269 -26.26 -5.93 -11.60
N SER A 270 -25.70 -4.90 -12.24
CA SER A 270 -25.77 -4.70 -13.71
C SER A 270 -24.82 -5.58 -14.53
N THR A 271 -23.97 -6.37 -13.88
CA THR A 271 -22.95 -7.21 -14.53
C THR A 271 -23.59 -8.28 -15.41
N ASP A 272 -24.64 -8.93 -14.93
CA ASP A 272 -25.33 -9.99 -15.66
C ASP A 272 -26.01 -9.47 -16.93
N ALA A 273 -26.63 -8.29 -16.83
CA ALA A 273 -27.21 -7.59 -17.98
C ALA A 273 -26.13 -7.21 -19.01
N SER A 274 -24.94 -6.76 -18.56
CA SER A 274 -23.81 -6.49 -19.45
C SER A 274 -23.29 -7.74 -20.14
N LEU A 275 -23.20 -8.87 -19.42
CA LEU A 275 -22.79 -10.15 -19.98
C LEU A 275 -23.76 -10.65 -21.06
N ASP A 276 -25.07 -10.59 -20.80
CA ASP A 276 -26.10 -10.95 -21.77
C ASP A 276 -26.04 -10.06 -23.02
N ASN A 277 -25.87 -8.75 -22.85
CA ASN A 277 -25.70 -7.82 -23.96
C ASN A 277 -24.46 -8.16 -24.82
N ILE A 278 -23.32 -8.43 -24.18
CA ILE A 278 -22.09 -8.84 -24.89
C ILE A 278 -22.32 -10.14 -25.67
N GLN A 279 -23.04 -11.11 -25.09
CA GLN A 279 -23.40 -12.35 -25.78
C GLN A 279 -24.33 -12.10 -26.97
N LYS A 280 -25.34 -11.24 -26.82
CA LYS A 280 -26.26 -10.84 -27.90
C LYS A 280 -25.53 -10.16 -29.04
N ILE A 281 -24.69 -9.17 -28.76
CA ILE A 281 -23.83 -8.51 -29.75
C ILE A 281 -22.96 -9.53 -30.48
N ARG A 282 -22.38 -10.50 -29.75
CA ARG A 282 -21.55 -11.55 -30.35
C ARG A 282 -22.36 -12.47 -31.26
N LYS A 283 -23.57 -12.87 -30.86
CA LYS A 283 -24.47 -13.68 -31.70
C LYS A 283 -24.87 -12.92 -32.97
N ALA A 284 -25.20 -11.63 -32.85
CA ALA A 284 -25.51 -10.77 -33.99
C ALA A 284 -24.31 -10.57 -34.93
N ALA A 285 -23.12 -10.31 -34.40
CA ALA A 285 -21.90 -10.20 -35.22
C ALA A 285 -21.59 -11.51 -35.98
N LYS A 286 -21.86 -12.65 -35.36
CA LYS A 286 -21.78 -13.95 -36.03
C LYS A 286 -22.80 -14.07 -37.17
N SER A 287 -24.06 -13.68 -36.97
CA SER A 287 -25.05 -13.77 -38.07
C SER A 287 -24.69 -12.92 -39.29
N TYR A 288 -24.10 -11.73 -39.09
CA TYR A 288 -23.65 -10.90 -40.21
C TYR A 288 -22.44 -11.49 -40.96
N THR A 289 -21.54 -12.19 -40.29
CA THR A 289 -20.40 -12.86 -40.95
C THR A 289 -20.82 -14.08 -41.76
N TYR A 290 -21.95 -14.71 -41.44
CA TYR A 290 -22.52 -15.81 -42.26
C TYR A 290 -23.42 -15.31 -43.42
N GLN A 291 -23.98 -14.10 -43.34
CA GLN A 291 -24.82 -13.53 -44.41
C GLN A 291 -24.04 -12.68 -45.43
N GLY A 292 -22.81 -12.29 -45.11
CA GLY A 292 -21.85 -11.73 -46.07
C GLY A 292 -21.26 -12.82 -46.97
N GLY A 293 -22.08 -13.34 -47.89
CA GLY A 293 -21.62 -14.16 -49.01
C GLY A 293 -20.76 -13.34 -49.97
N THR A 294 -19.51 -13.10 -49.61
CA THR A 294 -18.43 -12.87 -50.57
C THR A 294 -17.41 -13.97 -50.37
N SER A 295 -17.50 -14.97 -51.26
CA SER A 295 -16.37 -15.69 -51.82
C SER A 295 -15.11 -15.63 -50.98
N GLN A 296 -14.92 -16.62 -50.10
CA GLN A 296 -13.57 -16.96 -49.67
C GLN A 296 -12.72 -17.10 -50.94
N PRO A 297 -11.66 -16.30 -51.15
CA PRO A 297 -10.68 -16.67 -52.15
C PRO A 297 -10.11 -18.00 -51.69
N ALA A 298 -10.32 -19.02 -52.51
CA ALA A 298 -9.78 -20.35 -52.32
C ALA A 298 -8.36 -20.23 -51.76
N SER A 299 -8.15 -20.83 -50.59
CA SER A 299 -6.86 -21.01 -49.96
C SER A 299 -5.86 -21.41 -51.05
N ARG A 300 -5.00 -20.47 -51.44
CA ARG A 300 -3.88 -20.80 -52.32
C ARG A 300 -3.15 -21.97 -51.65
N PRO A 301 -2.92 -23.09 -52.35
CA PRO A 301 -2.09 -24.16 -51.83
C PRO A 301 -0.78 -23.50 -51.41
N THR A 302 -0.44 -23.62 -50.13
CA THR A 302 0.90 -23.30 -49.67
C THR A 302 1.85 -24.15 -50.50
N PRO A 303 2.86 -23.56 -51.18
CA PRO A 303 3.87 -24.37 -51.83
C PRO A 303 4.48 -25.26 -50.76
N GLN A 304 4.37 -26.58 -50.95
CA GLN A 304 5.18 -27.54 -50.24
C GLN A 304 6.63 -27.09 -50.35
N THR A 305 7.14 -26.48 -49.29
CA THR A 305 8.56 -26.22 -49.15
C THR A 305 9.20 -27.59 -49.06
N TRP A 306 9.89 -27.94 -50.15
CA TRP A 306 10.72 -29.12 -50.27
C TRP A 306 11.47 -29.36 -48.96
N ARG A 307 11.18 -30.52 -48.35
CA ARG A 307 12.01 -31.10 -47.30
C ARG A 307 13.44 -31.12 -47.83
N ARG A 308 14.29 -30.24 -47.30
CA ARG A 308 15.73 -30.36 -47.49
C ARG A 308 16.16 -31.71 -46.88
N PRO A 309 16.89 -32.55 -47.62
CA PRO A 309 17.50 -33.74 -47.06
C PRO A 309 18.42 -33.36 -45.90
N TYR A 310 18.25 -34.09 -44.81
CA TYR A 310 19.11 -34.06 -43.64
C TYR A 310 20.52 -34.47 -44.09
N THR A 311 21.46 -33.53 -44.17
CA THR A 311 22.88 -33.86 -44.23
C THR A 311 23.39 -34.00 -42.79
N PRO A 312 23.92 -35.18 -42.39
CA PRO A 312 24.58 -35.31 -41.10
C PRO A 312 25.94 -34.60 -41.19
N VAL A 313 26.04 -33.40 -40.63
CA VAL A 313 27.34 -32.74 -40.47
C VAL A 313 28.01 -33.33 -39.24
N HIS A 314 29.13 -33.97 -39.53
CA HIS A 314 30.10 -34.53 -38.60
C HIS A 314 30.37 -33.65 -37.38
N GLN A 315 30.38 -34.31 -36.23
CA GLN A 315 31.08 -33.87 -35.03
C GLN A 315 32.51 -33.46 -35.40
N ARG A 316 32.84 -32.19 -35.18
CA ARG A 316 34.23 -31.75 -35.08
C ARG A 316 34.43 -31.08 -33.73
N THR A 317 34.91 -31.89 -32.80
CA THR A 317 35.72 -31.50 -31.66
C THR A 317 36.73 -30.43 -32.07
N GLN A 318 36.60 -29.20 -31.57
CA GLN A 318 37.75 -28.36 -31.27
C GLN A 318 37.48 -27.54 -30.02
N SER A 319 38.06 -28.04 -28.93
CA SER A 319 38.63 -27.26 -27.84
C SER A 319 39.28 -25.98 -28.38
N ARG A 320 38.82 -24.83 -27.90
CA ARG A 320 39.67 -23.65 -27.72
C ARG A 320 39.34 -22.98 -26.40
N TYR A 321 40.15 -23.34 -25.41
CA TYR A 321 40.74 -22.42 -24.45
C TYR A 321 40.79 -20.99 -25.01
N ARG A 322 40.23 -20.03 -24.28
CA ARG A 322 40.68 -18.65 -24.37
C ARG A 322 40.87 -18.07 -22.97
N PRO A 323 42.01 -17.41 -22.68
CA PRO A 323 42.45 -17.14 -21.33
C PRO A 323 41.80 -15.90 -20.73
N GLN A 324 41.72 -15.92 -19.40
CA GLN A 324 41.63 -14.73 -18.56
C GLN A 324 42.73 -13.73 -18.92
N TYR A 325 42.36 -12.46 -19.06
CA TYR A 325 43.28 -11.35 -18.85
C TYR A 325 42.79 -10.47 -17.71
N HIS A 326 43.76 -10.15 -16.87
CA HIS A 326 43.70 -9.30 -15.70
C HIS A 326 43.29 -7.85 -15.98
N GLN A 327 42.64 -7.27 -14.96
CA GLN A 327 42.89 -5.95 -14.35
C GLN A 327 43.41 -4.81 -15.23
N SER A 328 42.71 -3.67 -15.23
CA SER A 328 43.07 -2.56 -14.34
C SER A 328 42.09 -1.37 -14.42
N PRO A 329 42.04 -0.53 -13.36
CA PRO A 329 41.17 0.64 -13.24
C PRO A 329 41.86 1.91 -13.78
N TYR A 330 41.11 2.98 -14.06
CA TYR A 330 41.41 4.37 -13.66
C TYR A 330 40.36 5.38 -14.18
N HIS A 331 40.15 6.40 -13.33
CA HIS A 331 39.43 7.67 -13.43
C HIS A 331 39.18 8.32 -14.81
N ARG A 332 38.05 9.03 -14.98
CA ARG A 332 37.95 10.52 -14.79
C ARG A 332 36.58 11.11 -15.21
N THR A 333 36.02 11.89 -14.29
CA THR A 333 35.35 13.22 -14.45
C THR A 333 34.68 13.61 -15.78
N ALA A 334 33.42 14.08 -15.71
CA ALA A 334 33.06 15.48 -15.97
C ALA A 334 31.54 15.73 -15.82
N GLN A 335 31.19 16.66 -14.93
CA GLN A 335 29.94 17.42 -14.97
C GLN A 335 29.92 18.37 -16.18
N PRO A 336 28.73 18.83 -16.60
CA PRO A 336 28.61 20.23 -16.99
C PRO A 336 27.59 20.98 -16.12
N GLN A 337 28.09 22.03 -15.46
CA GLN A 337 27.30 23.19 -15.07
C GLN A 337 26.67 23.83 -16.31
N ARG A 338 25.39 24.20 -16.22
CA ARG A 338 24.82 25.29 -17.03
C ARG A 338 24.21 26.33 -16.09
N GLN A 339 25.01 27.32 -15.74
CA GLN A 339 24.52 28.66 -15.45
C GLN A 339 24.19 29.34 -16.78
N ARG A 340 23.00 29.96 -16.86
CA ARG A 340 22.80 31.14 -17.72
C ARG A 340 22.00 32.18 -16.94
N GLN A 341 22.70 33.26 -16.63
CA GLN A 341 22.22 34.55 -16.15
C GLN A 341 21.25 35.19 -17.17
N GLN A 342 20.14 35.76 -16.68
CA GLN A 342 19.82 37.20 -16.57
C GLN A 342 19.11 37.83 -17.77
N GLN A 343 17.97 38.47 -17.46
CA GLN A 343 17.52 39.83 -17.82
C GLN A 343 16.20 40.04 -17.03
N GLN A 344 16.16 40.76 -15.90
CA GLN A 344 16.05 42.23 -15.72
C GLN A 344 15.09 42.94 -16.67
N SER A 345 14.00 43.50 -16.13
CA SER A 345 13.51 44.89 -16.30
C SER A 345 12.16 45.05 -15.57
N VAL A 346 12.11 45.70 -14.40
CA VAL A 346 11.63 47.09 -14.18
C VAL A 346 10.18 47.34 -14.61
N ARG A 347 9.24 47.27 -13.65
CA ARG A 347 8.45 48.40 -13.14
C ARG A 347 7.67 48.01 -11.91
#